data_AF-A0A9P7H417-F1
#
_entry.id   AF-A0A9P7H417-F1
#
_cell.length_a   1.000
_cell.length_b   1.000
_cell.length_c   1.000
_cell.angle_alpha   90.00
_cell.angle_beta   90.00
_cell.angle_gamma   90.00
#
_symmetry.space_group_name_H-M   'P 1'
#
loop_
_entity.id
_entity.type
_entity.pdbx_description
1 polymer ?
#
loop_
_entity_poly.entity_id
_entity_poly.type
_entity_poly.pdbx_seq_one_letter_code
_entity_poly.pdbx_strand_id
1 'polypeptide(L)'
;MEDLPSDERMLKTLNDFRDSNITLVEWETPLLQRLSYPLAPKPDFIFLVPDDQIRDACDIAKANGLLDSVQPPNYISEHTNECFRFAFGTPSSQLILLPLSWTGIKMEELVAVENTNLPCSIWTIPIPAFCAAYLRMIMQEGPESIIRIIATADLSGVVGYSLFDMSYEGSYMAAPGDDNYVEDEEKDALELEKAIDTMKQWNFIESTEWARDIMLQLVSGKLLYEFLPSKGGMEVSQG
;
A
#
# COMPACT_ATOMS: atom_id res chain seq x y z
N MET A 1 -8.04 17.90 -1.36
CA MET A 1 -9.20 18.04 -2.25
C MET A 1 -8.69 17.61 -3.60
N GLU A 2 -8.90 16.35 -3.97
CA GLU A 2 -8.42 15.83 -5.26
C GLU A 2 -9.36 16.33 -6.34
N ASP A 3 -8.84 17.21 -7.20
CA ASP A 3 -9.51 17.68 -8.39
C ASP A 3 -9.65 16.51 -9.38
N LEU A 4 -10.83 16.40 -10.00
CA LEU A 4 -11.08 15.48 -11.11
C LEU A 4 -9.95 15.55 -12.15
N PRO A 5 -9.60 14.43 -12.81
CA PRO A 5 -8.59 14.45 -13.86
C PRO A 5 -9.01 15.45 -14.94
N SER A 6 -8.16 16.44 -15.20
CA SER A 6 -8.37 17.45 -16.25
C SER A 6 -8.18 16.87 -17.66
N ASP A 7 -7.60 15.68 -17.79
CA ASP A 7 -7.48 14.95 -19.05
C ASP A 7 -8.79 14.23 -19.39
N GLU A 8 -9.46 14.67 -20.46
CA GLU A 8 -10.71 14.11 -20.95
C GLU A 8 -10.61 12.60 -21.25
N ARG A 9 -9.45 12.10 -21.68
CA ARG A 9 -9.24 10.67 -21.95
C ARG A 9 -9.24 9.86 -20.66
N MET A 10 -8.65 10.41 -19.60
CA MET A 10 -8.66 9.76 -18.29
C MET A 10 -10.07 9.78 -17.70
N LEU A 11 -10.78 10.90 -17.78
CA LEU A 11 -12.17 10.99 -17.34
C LEU A 11 -13.07 10.01 -18.11
N LYS A 12 -12.88 9.89 -19.43
CA LYS A 12 -13.61 8.92 -20.25
C LYS A 12 -13.28 7.49 -19.85
N THR A 13 -12.00 7.18 -19.62
CA THR A 13 -11.54 5.86 -19.15
C THR A 13 -12.23 5.45 -17.84
N LEU A 14 -12.29 6.35 -16.86
CA LEU A 14 -12.98 6.07 -15.60
C LEU A 14 -14.50 5.89 -15.75
N ASN A 15 -15.14 6.64 -16.67
CA ASN A 15 -16.56 6.40 -16.99
C ASN A 15 -16.77 5.04 -17.65
N ASP A 16 -15.93 4.66 -18.60
CA ASP A 16 -16.05 3.37 -19.29
C ASP A 16 -15.73 2.19 -18.35
N PHE A 17 -14.86 2.38 -17.36
CA PHE A 17 -14.66 1.43 -16.25
C PHE A 17 -15.93 1.23 -15.44
N ARG A 18 -16.61 2.32 -15.06
CA ARG A 18 -17.91 2.24 -14.37
C ARG A 18 -18.92 1.49 -15.24
N ASP A 19 -19.07 1.88 -16.49
CA ASP A 19 -20.10 1.34 -17.38
C ASP A 19 -19.88 -0.15 -17.69
N SER A 20 -18.61 -0.60 -17.63
CA SER A 20 -18.21 -2.00 -17.77
C SER A 20 -18.16 -2.77 -16.45
N ASN A 21 -18.54 -2.15 -15.32
CA ASN A 21 -18.47 -2.72 -13.96
C ASN A 21 -17.07 -3.24 -13.58
N ILE A 22 -16.01 -2.54 -14.01
CA ILE A 22 -14.65 -2.83 -13.58
C ILE A 22 -14.52 -2.46 -12.10
N THR A 23 -14.09 -3.42 -11.30
CA THR A 23 -13.77 -3.19 -9.89
C THR A 23 -12.38 -2.58 -9.80
N LEU A 24 -12.29 -1.39 -9.21
CA LEU A 24 -11.04 -0.68 -8.98
C LEU A 24 -10.78 -0.60 -7.48
N VAL A 25 -9.67 -1.19 -7.03
CA VAL A 25 -9.23 -1.12 -5.64
C VAL A 25 -8.02 -0.18 -5.57
N GLU A 26 -8.10 0.89 -4.78
CA GLU A 26 -6.98 1.80 -4.56
C GLU A 26 -5.74 1.06 -4.04
N TRP A 27 -4.58 1.45 -4.56
CA TRP A 27 -3.30 0.86 -4.20
C TRP A 27 -2.18 1.89 -4.09
N GLU A 28 -1.12 1.56 -3.33
CA GLU A 28 0.04 2.43 -3.09
C GLU A 28 -0.33 3.85 -2.65
N THR A 29 0.14 4.92 -3.31
CA THR A 29 0.03 6.29 -2.79
C THR A 29 -1.42 6.68 -2.42
N PRO A 30 -2.44 6.50 -3.29
CA PRO A 30 -3.84 6.71 -2.92
C PRO A 30 -4.28 5.95 -1.67
N LEU A 31 -3.94 4.66 -1.57
CA LEU A 31 -4.31 3.82 -0.43
C LEU A 31 -3.57 4.27 0.84
N LEU A 32 -2.25 4.49 0.77
CA LEU A 32 -1.42 4.95 1.87
C LEU A 32 -1.94 6.27 2.45
N GLN A 33 -2.31 7.22 1.60
CA GLN A 33 -2.94 8.48 2.02
C GLN A 33 -4.27 8.24 2.74
N ARG A 34 -5.10 7.32 2.24
CA ARG A 34 -6.37 6.94 2.89
C ARG A 34 -6.13 6.28 4.25
N LEU A 35 -5.05 5.53 4.39
CA LEU A 35 -4.59 4.95 5.66
C LEU A 35 -3.86 5.95 6.56
N SER A 36 -3.97 7.26 6.27
CA SER A 36 -3.37 8.37 7.03
C SER A 36 -1.85 8.40 7.05
N TYR A 37 -1.19 7.75 6.08
CA TYR A 37 0.25 7.85 5.87
C TYR A 37 0.58 9.20 5.19
N PRO A 38 1.45 10.05 5.76
CA PRO A 38 1.64 11.42 5.29
C PRO A 38 2.52 11.48 4.04
N LEU A 39 1.89 11.32 2.88
CA LEU A 39 2.52 11.46 1.56
C LEU A 39 2.12 12.75 0.87
N ALA A 40 3.08 13.34 0.17
CA ALA A 40 2.80 14.39 -0.80
C ALA A 40 1.84 13.85 -1.88
N PRO A 41 0.71 14.54 -2.17
CA PRO A 41 -0.21 14.11 -3.21
C PRO A 41 0.49 13.95 -4.55
N LYS A 42 0.30 12.79 -5.17
CA LYS A 42 0.70 12.53 -6.55
C LYS A 42 -0.55 12.40 -7.41
N PRO A 43 -0.55 12.96 -8.62
CA PRO A 43 -1.72 12.91 -9.52
C PRO A 43 -1.90 11.55 -10.21
N ASP A 44 -1.16 10.52 -9.79
CA ASP A 44 -1.17 9.20 -10.41
C ASP A 44 -2.29 8.33 -9.81
N PHE A 45 -2.95 7.56 -10.66
CA PHE A 45 -3.98 6.60 -10.28
C PHE A 45 -3.39 5.19 -10.31
N ILE A 46 -3.52 4.46 -9.21
CA ILE A 46 -2.97 3.11 -9.07
C ILE A 46 -4.07 2.22 -8.52
N PHE A 47 -4.45 1.21 -9.31
CA PHE A 47 -5.54 0.31 -8.97
C PHE A 47 -5.14 -1.15 -9.08
N LEU A 48 -5.55 -1.95 -8.10
CA LEU A 48 -5.71 -3.39 -8.27
C LEU A 48 -7.06 -3.65 -8.93
N VAL A 49 -7.06 -4.58 -9.89
CA VAL A 49 -8.22 -4.98 -10.68
C VAL A 49 -8.35 -6.51 -10.60
N PRO A 50 -9.55 -7.07 -10.43
CA PRO A 50 -9.74 -8.52 -10.50
C PRO A 50 -9.11 -9.11 -11.77
N ASP A 51 -8.45 -10.26 -11.61
CA ASP A 51 -7.67 -10.91 -12.67
C ASP A 51 -8.45 -11.20 -13.95
N ASP A 52 -9.75 -11.46 -13.83
CA ASP A 52 -10.66 -11.69 -14.94
C ASP A 52 -11.06 -10.39 -15.67
N GLN A 53 -10.89 -9.23 -15.04
CA GLN A 53 -11.23 -7.90 -15.56
C GLN A 53 -10.02 -7.11 -16.05
N ILE A 54 -8.79 -7.50 -15.69
CA ILE A 54 -7.57 -6.71 -15.99
C ILE A 54 -7.37 -6.44 -17.48
N ARG A 55 -7.69 -7.42 -18.35
CA ARG A 55 -7.53 -7.27 -19.80
C ARG A 55 -8.54 -6.27 -20.35
N ASP A 56 -9.80 -6.38 -19.96
CA ASP A 56 -10.86 -5.47 -20.38
C ASP A 56 -10.55 -4.04 -19.93
N ALA A 57 -10.05 -3.87 -18.70
CA ALA A 57 -9.61 -2.56 -18.20
C ALA A 57 -8.47 -1.97 -19.04
N CYS A 58 -7.47 -2.79 -19.42
CA CYS A 58 -6.39 -2.34 -20.30
C CYS A 58 -6.89 -1.98 -21.71
N ASP A 59 -7.81 -2.76 -22.26
CA ASP A 59 -8.37 -2.52 -23.60
C ASP A 59 -9.20 -1.23 -23.63
N ILE A 60 -9.97 -0.95 -22.56
CA ILE A 60 -10.70 0.33 -22.39
C ILE A 60 -9.73 1.51 -22.35
N ALA A 61 -8.67 1.44 -21.53
CA ALA A 61 -7.67 2.51 -21.43
C ALA A 61 -7.03 2.82 -22.80
N LYS A 62 -6.64 1.78 -23.55
CA LYS A 62 -6.07 1.91 -24.89
C LYS A 62 -7.08 2.44 -25.91
N ALA A 63 -8.32 1.94 -25.88
CA ALA A 63 -9.39 2.40 -26.77
C ALA A 63 -9.72 3.89 -26.56
N ASN A 64 -9.51 4.39 -25.34
CA ASN A 64 -9.66 5.80 -25.00
C ASN A 64 -8.43 6.67 -25.30
N GLY A 65 -7.40 6.09 -25.92
CA GLY A 65 -6.21 6.82 -26.39
C GLY A 65 -5.19 7.13 -25.30
N LEU A 66 -5.22 6.38 -24.19
CA LEU A 66 -4.11 6.35 -23.25
C LEU A 66 -2.96 5.54 -23.87
N LEU A 67 -1.74 6.05 -23.73
CA LEU A 67 -0.53 5.46 -24.30
C LEU A 67 0.30 4.81 -23.21
N ASP A 68 1.06 3.77 -23.56
CA ASP A 68 1.96 3.12 -22.61
C ASP A 68 2.96 4.15 -22.03
N SER A 69 3.15 4.13 -20.71
CA SER A 69 4.08 5.04 -20.03
C SER A 69 5.54 4.68 -20.35
N VAL A 70 6.32 5.68 -20.75
CA VAL A 70 7.78 5.56 -20.95
C VAL A 70 8.59 6.08 -19.76
N GLN A 71 7.92 6.53 -18.70
CA GLN A 71 8.57 7.05 -17.50
C GLN A 71 9.30 5.93 -16.76
N PRO A 72 10.36 6.21 -15.99
CA PRO A 72 10.95 5.21 -15.10
C PRO A 72 9.93 4.75 -14.03
N PRO A 73 10.07 3.53 -13.50
CA PRO A 73 9.32 3.08 -12.33
C PRO A 73 9.53 4.00 -11.13
N ASN A 74 8.43 4.39 -10.48
CA ASN A 74 8.35 5.19 -9.27
C ASN A 74 7.64 4.47 -8.10
N TYR A 75 7.01 3.33 -8.38
CA TYR A 75 6.13 2.57 -7.49
C TYR A 75 6.58 1.11 -7.39
N ILE A 76 6.34 0.46 -6.23
CA ILE A 76 6.68 -0.96 -6.02
C ILE A 76 5.95 -1.85 -7.02
N SER A 77 4.72 -1.48 -7.36
CA SER A 77 3.88 -2.16 -8.34
C SER A 77 4.46 -2.18 -9.75
N GLU A 78 5.32 -1.22 -10.11
CA GLU A 78 5.94 -1.19 -11.44
C GLU A 78 7.15 -2.13 -11.57
N HIS A 79 7.56 -2.76 -10.47
CA HIS A 79 8.62 -3.77 -10.47
C HIS A 79 8.11 -5.20 -10.71
N THR A 80 6.79 -5.40 -10.81
CA THR A 80 6.23 -6.67 -11.28
C THR A 80 6.06 -6.69 -12.81
N ASN A 81 6.18 -7.87 -13.40
CA ASN A 81 5.94 -8.10 -14.84
C ASN A 81 4.45 -8.11 -15.20
N GLU A 82 3.56 -8.00 -14.21
CA GLU A 82 2.10 -8.08 -14.37
C GLU A 82 1.42 -6.69 -14.38
N CYS A 83 2.21 -5.63 -14.33
CA CYS A 83 1.76 -4.24 -14.26
C CYS A 83 1.56 -3.61 -15.64
N PHE A 84 0.45 -2.89 -15.81
CA PHE A 84 0.14 -2.10 -17.00
C PHE A 84 0.17 -0.61 -16.67
N ARG A 85 0.91 0.17 -17.47
CA ARG A 85 1.22 1.57 -17.18
C ARG A 85 0.79 2.45 -18.34
N PHE A 86 -0.06 3.42 -18.08
CA PHE A 86 -0.58 4.35 -19.08
C PHE A 86 -0.29 5.79 -18.67
N ALA A 87 0.12 6.63 -19.62
CA ALA A 87 0.38 8.04 -19.40
C ALA A 87 -0.82 8.92 -19.82
N PHE A 88 -1.13 9.94 -19.03
CA PHE A 88 -2.14 10.96 -19.33
C PHE A 88 -1.71 12.34 -18.81
N GLY A 89 -2.38 13.41 -19.27
CA GLY A 89 -2.20 14.77 -18.76
C GLY A 89 -0.93 15.49 -19.21
N THR A 90 -0.81 16.76 -18.78
CA THR A 90 0.43 17.57 -18.89
C THR A 90 0.52 18.49 -17.66
N PRO A 91 1.50 18.31 -16.74
CA PRO A 91 2.57 17.29 -16.77
C PRO A 91 2.00 15.86 -16.76
N SER A 92 2.79 14.90 -17.27
CA SER A 92 2.32 13.53 -17.48
C SER A 92 2.19 12.79 -16.16
N SER A 93 0.95 12.42 -15.83
CA SER A 93 0.57 11.51 -14.76
C SER A 93 0.38 10.09 -15.29
N GLN A 94 0.24 9.12 -14.39
CA GLN A 94 0.16 7.71 -14.72
C GLN A 94 -1.13 7.06 -14.22
N LEU A 95 -1.73 6.21 -15.04
CA LEU A 95 -2.71 5.21 -14.64
C LEU A 95 -1.99 3.86 -14.62
N ILE A 96 -1.96 3.22 -13.46
CA ILE A 96 -1.30 1.94 -13.23
C ILE A 96 -2.36 0.92 -12.84
N LEU A 97 -2.42 -0.20 -13.57
CA LEU A 97 -3.35 -1.30 -13.33
C LEU A 97 -2.57 -2.58 -13.05
N LEU A 98 -2.96 -3.28 -12.00
CA LEU A 98 -2.37 -4.54 -11.58
C LEU A 98 -3.43 -5.59 -11.25
N PRO A 99 -3.14 -6.88 -11.42
CA PRO A 99 -4.05 -7.93 -10.97
C PRO A 99 -4.15 -7.95 -9.44
N LEU A 100 -5.36 -8.11 -8.93
CA LEU A 100 -5.64 -8.20 -7.49
C LEU A 100 -4.87 -9.38 -6.85
N SER A 101 -4.76 -10.50 -7.56
CA SER A 101 -4.04 -11.70 -7.09
C SER A 101 -2.57 -11.44 -6.72
N TRP A 102 -1.92 -10.44 -7.31
CA TRP A 102 -0.52 -10.10 -7.02
C TRP A 102 -0.27 -9.81 -5.54
N THR A 103 -1.24 -9.20 -4.88
CA THR A 103 -1.18 -8.87 -3.44
C THR A 103 -1.72 -9.98 -2.53
N GLY A 104 -2.45 -10.93 -3.11
CA GLY A 104 -3.20 -11.96 -2.39
C GLY A 104 -4.44 -11.45 -1.64
N ILE A 105 -4.82 -10.18 -1.82
CA ILE A 105 -6.06 -9.60 -1.26
C ILE A 105 -7.26 -10.33 -1.82
N LYS A 106 -8.26 -10.54 -0.98
CA LYS A 106 -9.53 -11.17 -1.35
C LYS A 106 -10.64 -10.14 -1.50
N MET A 107 -11.64 -10.49 -2.32
CA MET A 107 -12.79 -9.60 -2.57
C MET A 107 -13.57 -9.30 -1.29
N GLU A 108 -13.60 -10.23 -0.34
CA GLU A 108 -14.26 -10.08 0.95
C GLU A 108 -13.53 -9.10 1.90
N GLU A 109 -12.28 -8.75 1.61
CA GLU A 109 -11.49 -7.75 2.36
C GLU A 109 -11.73 -6.31 1.86
N LEU A 110 -12.45 -6.15 0.74
CA LEU A 110 -12.69 -4.86 0.12
C LEU A 110 -13.78 -4.08 0.84
N VAL A 111 -13.55 -2.78 0.98
CA VAL A 111 -14.48 -1.81 1.57
C VAL A 111 -14.77 -0.76 0.51
N ALA A 112 -16.05 -0.52 0.23
CA ALA A 112 -16.43 0.53 -0.72
C ALA A 112 -16.07 1.91 -0.17
N VAL A 113 -15.45 2.74 -1.00
CA VAL A 113 -15.17 4.14 -0.65
C VAL A 113 -16.44 4.96 -0.91
N GLU A 114 -17.01 5.50 0.16
CA GLU A 114 -18.14 6.44 0.04
C GLU A 114 -17.63 7.81 -0.44
N ASN A 115 -18.44 8.50 -1.25
CA ASN A 115 -18.20 9.87 -1.70
C ASN A 115 -16.85 10.10 -2.39
N THR A 116 -16.55 9.30 -3.41
CA THR A 116 -15.40 9.56 -4.29
C THR A 116 -15.72 10.72 -5.24
N ASN A 117 -14.71 11.55 -5.53
CA ASN A 117 -14.82 12.56 -6.58
C ASN A 117 -14.70 11.95 -7.99
N LEU A 118 -14.42 10.65 -8.11
CA LEU A 118 -14.25 9.98 -9.39
C LEU A 118 -15.60 9.46 -9.91
N PRO A 119 -15.76 9.33 -11.24
CA PRO A 119 -17.02 8.91 -11.84
C PRO A 119 -17.30 7.41 -11.70
N CYS A 120 -16.45 6.66 -11.01
CA CYS A 120 -16.55 5.21 -10.82
C CYS A 120 -16.55 4.84 -9.33
N SER A 121 -17.10 3.66 -9.01
CA SER A 121 -17.00 3.10 -7.67
C SER A 121 -15.58 2.61 -7.41
N ILE A 122 -15.02 3.05 -6.28
CA ILE A 122 -13.69 2.69 -5.85
C ILE A 122 -13.79 1.88 -4.57
N TRP A 123 -12.92 0.90 -4.44
CA TRP A 123 -12.76 0.08 -3.26
C TRP A 123 -11.42 0.40 -2.59
N THR A 124 -11.37 0.22 -1.28
CA THR A 124 -10.16 0.28 -0.47
C THR A 124 -10.07 -1.00 0.35
N ILE A 125 -8.97 -1.15 1.09
CA ILE A 125 -8.81 -2.18 2.10
C ILE A 125 -8.53 -1.54 3.47
N PRO A 126 -8.89 -2.21 4.58
CA PRO A 126 -8.53 -1.75 5.91
C PRO A 126 -7.05 -2.08 6.21
N ILE A 127 -6.48 -1.40 7.23
CA ILE A 127 -5.08 -1.60 7.67
C ILE A 127 -4.70 -3.08 7.87
N PRO A 128 -5.52 -3.95 8.49
CA PRO A 128 -5.15 -5.35 8.67
C PRO A 128 -4.92 -6.09 7.34
N ALA A 129 -5.81 -5.88 6.37
CA ALA A 129 -5.69 -6.47 5.04
C ALA A 129 -4.47 -5.91 4.28
N PHE A 130 -4.21 -4.60 4.40
CA PHE A 130 -3.00 -3.97 3.88
C PHE A 130 -1.72 -4.61 4.46
N CYS A 131 -1.63 -4.74 5.79
CA CYS A 131 -0.49 -5.37 6.45
C CYS A 131 -0.30 -6.83 6.00
N ALA A 132 -1.38 -7.60 5.90
CA ALA A 132 -1.31 -8.98 5.41
C ALA A 132 -0.84 -9.06 3.94
N ALA A 133 -1.29 -8.15 3.08
CA ALA A 133 -0.85 -8.07 1.68
C ALA A 133 0.66 -7.79 1.59
N TYR A 134 1.15 -6.78 2.32
CA TYR A 134 2.56 -6.43 2.32
C TYR A 134 3.44 -7.53 2.94
N LEU A 135 2.99 -8.22 3.99
CA LEU A 135 3.70 -9.39 4.51
C LEU A 135 3.84 -10.50 3.45
N ARG A 136 2.79 -10.77 2.66
CA ARG A 136 2.89 -11.74 1.55
C ARG A 136 3.91 -11.30 0.51
N MET A 137 3.87 -10.03 0.11
CA MET A 137 4.82 -9.49 -0.86
C MET A 137 6.26 -9.64 -0.35
N ILE A 138 6.53 -9.24 0.91
CA ILE A 138 7.85 -9.40 1.55
C ILE A 138 8.28 -10.87 1.54
N MET A 139 7.37 -11.79 1.86
CA MET A 139 7.70 -13.22 2.01
C MET A 139 7.84 -13.97 0.68
N GLN A 140 7.23 -13.47 -0.40
CA GLN A 140 7.33 -14.04 -1.74
C GLN A 140 8.59 -13.62 -2.48
N GLU A 141 9.25 -12.58 -2.00
CA GLU A 141 10.42 -11.96 -2.61
C GLU A 141 11.73 -12.45 -1.98
N GLY A 142 12.83 -12.34 -2.75
CA GLY A 142 14.17 -12.64 -2.26
C GLY A 142 14.69 -11.55 -1.30
N PRO A 143 15.72 -11.84 -0.47
CA PRO A 143 16.30 -10.87 0.47
C PRO A 143 16.78 -9.55 -0.15
N GLU A 144 17.33 -9.61 -1.36
CA GLU A 144 17.87 -8.43 -2.08
C GLU A 144 16.86 -7.81 -3.07
N SER A 145 15.61 -8.28 -3.07
CA SER A 145 14.59 -7.76 -3.98
C SER A 145 14.21 -6.33 -3.60
N ILE A 146 14.16 -5.44 -4.60
CA ILE A 146 13.69 -4.06 -4.42
C ILE A 146 12.24 -4.02 -3.91
N ILE A 147 11.41 -4.98 -4.35
CA ILE A 147 10.02 -5.13 -3.88
C ILE A 147 10.04 -5.41 -2.38
N ARG A 148 10.88 -6.33 -1.91
CA ARG A 148 11.00 -6.64 -0.47
C ARG A 148 11.42 -5.42 0.35
N ILE A 149 12.41 -4.67 -0.12
CA ILE A 149 12.95 -3.49 0.57
C ILE A 149 11.87 -2.41 0.69
N ILE A 150 11.22 -2.05 -0.42
CA ILE A 150 10.19 -1.01 -0.43
C ILE A 150 8.96 -1.46 0.37
N ALA A 151 8.52 -2.71 0.21
CA ALA A 151 7.39 -3.24 0.97
C ALA A 151 7.64 -3.21 2.48
N THR A 152 8.87 -3.52 2.90
CA THR A 152 9.26 -3.46 4.32
C THR A 152 9.19 -2.02 4.84
N ALA A 153 9.69 -1.05 4.07
CA ALA A 153 9.66 0.36 4.44
C ALA A 153 8.22 0.89 4.55
N ASP A 154 7.38 0.64 3.55
CA ASP A 154 5.97 1.05 3.53
C ASP A 154 5.18 0.41 4.68
N LEU A 155 5.36 -0.89 4.93
CA LEU A 155 4.70 -1.60 6.02
C LEU A 155 5.09 -1.01 7.38
N SER A 156 6.39 -0.79 7.60
CA SER A 156 6.89 -0.18 8.83
C SER A 156 6.36 1.24 9.00
N GLY A 157 6.30 2.02 7.92
CA GLY A 157 5.75 3.36 7.90
C GLY A 157 4.29 3.39 8.32
N VAL A 158 3.43 2.63 7.63
CA VAL A 158 1.99 2.59 7.95
C VAL A 158 1.74 2.13 9.38
N VAL A 159 2.46 1.13 9.86
CA VAL A 159 2.38 0.68 11.27
C VAL A 159 2.76 1.81 12.22
N GLY A 160 3.86 2.51 11.94
CA GLY A 160 4.31 3.67 12.71
C GLY A 160 3.22 4.75 12.85
N TYR A 161 2.73 5.27 11.72
CA TYR A 161 1.75 6.36 11.75
C TYR A 161 0.35 5.93 12.18
N SER A 162 -0.02 4.66 12.04
CA SER A 162 -1.34 4.19 12.44
C SER A 162 -1.44 3.83 13.93
N LEU A 163 -0.33 3.44 14.56
CA LEU A 163 -0.34 2.94 15.94
C LEU A 163 0.35 3.87 16.95
N PHE A 164 1.29 4.71 16.49
CA PHE A 164 2.09 5.57 17.36
C PHE A 164 1.79 7.05 17.10
N ASP A 165 2.02 7.88 18.11
CA ASP A 165 1.86 9.32 17.98
C ASP A 165 3.04 9.93 17.23
N MET A 166 2.92 10.08 15.92
CA MET A 166 3.95 10.67 15.06
C MET A 166 3.86 12.21 14.96
N SER A 167 3.10 12.88 15.84
CA SER A 167 2.87 14.34 15.78
C SER A 167 4.14 15.19 15.99
N TYR A 168 5.21 14.58 16.52
CA TYR A 168 6.51 15.23 16.71
C TYR A 168 7.35 15.31 15.43
N GLU A 169 6.99 14.59 14.36
CA GLU A 169 7.75 14.61 13.11
C GLU A 169 7.59 15.93 12.36
N GLY A 170 8.71 16.52 11.90
CA GLY A 170 8.73 17.85 11.26
C GLY A 170 8.72 19.03 12.23
N SER A 171 8.43 18.79 13.52
CA SER A 171 8.83 19.70 14.58
C SER A 171 10.32 19.50 14.82
N TYR A 172 11.16 20.23 14.07
CA TYR A 172 12.59 20.29 14.37
C TYR A 172 12.72 20.65 15.84
N MET A 173 13.07 19.67 16.66
CA MET A 173 13.54 19.89 18.03
C MET A 173 14.59 20.99 17.91
N ALA A 174 14.33 22.15 18.50
CA ALA A 174 15.36 23.14 18.68
C ALA A 174 16.52 22.39 19.33
N ALA A 175 17.69 22.34 18.67
CA ALA A 175 18.85 21.63 19.18
C ALA A 175 19.07 22.07 20.63
N PRO A 176 18.77 21.24 21.64
CA PRO A 176 18.82 21.72 23.00
C PRO A 176 20.29 21.73 23.39
N GLY A 177 20.71 22.85 23.98
CA GLY A 177 21.85 22.82 24.87
C GLY A 177 21.56 21.78 25.93
N ASP A 178 22.37 20.72 25.91
CA ASP A 178 22.74 19.83 27.02
C ASP A 178 21.94 20.09 28.31
N ASP A 179 20.75 19.49 28.45
CA ASP A 179 20.08 19.23 29.73
C ASP A 179 18.84 18.33 29.52
N ASN A 180 18.98 17.05 29.91
CA ASN A 180 17.94 16.06 30.22
C ASN A 180 16.88 15.72 29.16
N TYR A 181 17.28 14.93 28.15
CA TYR A 181 16.35 13.95 27.57
C TYR A 181 16.18 12.81 28.57
N VAL A 182 15.11 12.83 29.36
CA VAL A 182 14.62 11.59 29.96
C VAL A 182 13.85 10.91 28.84
N GLU A 183 14.47 9.91 28.20
CA GLU A 183 13.71 8.90 27.46
C GLU A 183 12.67 8.37 28.45
N ASP A 184 11.41 8.72 28.26
CA ASP A 184 10.32 8.30 29.13
C ASP A 184 9.98 6.86 28.76
N GLU A 185 10.85 5.93 29.17
CA GLU A 185 10.73 4.50 28.90
C GLU A 185 9.34 3.96 29.30
N GLU A 186 8.71 4.56 30.32
CA GLU A 186 7.35 4.23 30.75
C GLU A 186 6.31 4.67 29.71
N LYS A 187 6.45 5.87 29.14
CA LYS A 187 5.58 6.35 28.06
C LYS A 187 5.69 5.47 26.81
N ASP A 188 6.91 5.15 26.39
CA ASP A 188 7.15 4.31 25.21
C ASP A 188 6.58 2.89 25.40
N ALA A 189 6.72 2.32 26.60
CA ALA A 189 6.12 1.03 26.95
C ALA A 189 4.58 1.07 26.89
N LEU A 190 3.96 2.15 27.38
CA LEU A 190 2.50 2.33 27.32
C LEU A 190 1.98 2.50 25.89
N GLU A 191 2.70 3.24 25.05
CA GLU A 191 2.36 3.38 23.63
C GLU A 191 2.44 2.04 22.90
N LEU A 192 3.50 1.25 23.17
CA LEU A 192 3.65 -0.08 22.62
C LEU A 192 2.53 -1.04 23.08
N GLU A 193 2.17 -1.03 24.36
CA GLU A 193 1.07 -1.85 24.89
C GLU A 193 -0.26 -1.50 24.21
N LYS A 194 -0.56 -0.21 24.08
CA LYS A 194 -1.76 0.27 23.37
C LYS A 194 -1.77 -0.12 21.90
N ALA A 195 -0.63 -0.03 21.21
CA ALA A 195 -0.47 -0.46 19.83
C ALA A 195 -0.79 -1.96 19.69
N ILE A 196 -0.19 -2.79 20.55
CA ILE A 196 -0.43 -4.23 20.60
C ILE A 196 -1.91 -4.55 20.85
N ASP A 197 -2.55 -3.88 21.80
CA ASP A 197 -3.97 -4.10 22.12
C ASP A 197 -4.89 -3.68 20.98
N THR A 198 -4.54 -2.60 20.27
CA THR A 198 -5.25 -2.18 19.05
C THR A 198 -5.16 -3.26 17.98
N MET A 199 -3.97 -3.84 17.76
CA MET A 199 -3.76 -4.90 16.76
C MET A 199 -4.45 -6.22 17.12
N LYS A 200 -4.57 -6.55 18.41
CA LYS A 200 -5.37 -7.72 18.85
C LYS A 200 -6.84 -7.57 18.49
N GLN A 201 -7.35 -6.35 18.38
CA GLN A 201 -8.74 -6.05 18.02
C GLN A 201 -8.96 -5.95 16.51
N TRP A 202 -7.91 -6.01 15.70
CA TRP A 202 -8.05 -6.02 14.24
C TRP A 202 -8.89 -7.20 13.77
N ASN A 203 -9.74 -6.98 12.77
CA ASN A 203 -10.53 -8.04 12.17
C ASN A 203 -9.83 -8.52 10.91
N PHE A 204 -9.36 -9.76 10.92
CA PHE A 204 -8.89 -10.46 9.74
C PHE A 204 -9.97 -11.46 9.32
N ILE A 205 -9.95 -11.83 8.04
CA ILE A 205 -10.69 -13.00 7.58
C ILE A 205 -9.87 -14.25 7.90
N GLU A 206 -10.51 -15.42 7.90
CA GLU A 206 -9.89 -16.69 8.31
C GLU A 206 -8.57 -16.97 7.56
N SER A 207 -8.52 -16.69 6.26
CA SER A 207 -7.32 -16.92 5.44
C SER A 207 -6.18 -15.92 5.70
N THR A 208 -6.44 -14.82 6.41
CA THR A 208 -5.46 -13.76 6.69
C THR A 208 -5.13 -13.63 8.18
N GLU A 209 -5.75 -14.44 9.04
CA GLU A 209 -5.53 -14.45 10.50
C GLU A 209 -4.08 -14.73 10.89
N TRP A 210 -3.34 -15.52 10.10
CA TRP A 210 -1.92 -15.81 10.32
C TRP A 210 -1.05 -14.54 10.39
N ALA A 211 -1.45 -13.47 9.69
CA ALA A 211 -0.70 -12.22 9.67
C ALA A 211 -0.74 -11.51 11.01
N ARG A 212 -1.78 -11.72 11.84
CA ARG A 212 -1.90 -11.08 13.15
C ARG A 212 -0.71 -11.40 14.04
N ASP A 213 -0.36 -12.67 14.18
CA ASP A 213 0.71 -13.10 15.08
C ASP A 213 2.08 -12.54 14.62
N ILE A 214 2.35 -12.59 13.31
CA ILE A 214 3.57 -12.02 12.74
C ILE A 214 3.65 -10.51 12.98
N MET A 215 2.56 -9.78 12.72
CA MET A 215 2.51 -8.34 12.95
C MET A 215 2.72 -7.99 14.43
N LEU A 216 2.12 -8.76 15.36
CA LEU A 216 2.34 -8.58 16.80
C LEU A 216 3.81 -8.81 17.18
N GLN A 217 4.46 -9.83 16.62
CA GLN A 217 5.87 -10.08 16.87
C GLN A 217 6.77 -8.97 16.31
N LEU A 218 6.48 -8.47 15.11
CA LEU A 218 7.20 -7.35 14.49
C LEU A 218 7.07 -6.07 15.33
N VAL A 219 5.85 -5.69 15.70
CA VAL A 219 5.60 -4.46 16.49
C VAL A 219 6.21 -4.55 17.88
N SER A 220 6.18 -5.73 18.52
CA SER A 220 6.82 -5.94 19.82
C SER A 220 8.35 -6.06 19.77
N GLY A 221 8.96 -5.99 18.58
CA GLY A 221 10.41 -6.17 18.39
C GLY A 221 10.92 -7.59 18.60
N LYS A 222 10.03 -8.59 18.78
CA LYS A 222 10.41 -10.01 18.92
C LYS A 222 10.87 -10.64 17.62
N LEU A 223 10.40 -10.10 16.49
CA LEU A 223 10.77 -10.50 15.15
C LEU A 223 11.28 -9.27 14.39
N LEU A 224 12.37 -9.43 13.65
CA LEU A 224 12.86 -8.41 12.73
C LEU A 224 12.40 -8.74 11.31
N TYR A 225 12.14 -7.71 10.49
CA TYR A 225 11.71 -7.87 9.10
C TYR A 225 12.70 -8.69 8.24
N GLU A 226 14.00 -8.62 8.54
CA GLU A 226 15.05 -9.40 7.87
C GLU A 226 14.90 -10.92 8.08
N PHE A 227 14.29 -11.33 9.20
CA PHE A 227 14.06 -12.74 9.53
C PHE A 227 12.70 -13.26 9.03
N LEU A 228 11.91 -12.43 8.35
CA LEU A 228 10.73 -12.93 7.65
C LEU A 228 11.13 -13.98 6.60
N PRO A 229 10.36 -15.06 6.43
CA PRO A 229 10.61 -16.06 5.40
C PRO A 229 10.75 -15.41 4.03
N SER A 230 11.59 -15.98 3.17
CA SER A 230 11.80 -15.43 1.82
C SER A 230 12.05 -16.50 0.79
N LYS A 231 11.71 -16.19 -0.46
CA LYS A 231 11.92 -17.09 -1.58
C LYS A 231 13.44 -17.28 -1.80
N GLY A 232 13.88 -18.53 -1.74
CA GLY A 232 15.30 -18.90 -1.85
C GLY A 232 16.06 -18.94 -0.52
N GLY A 233 15.41 -18.66 0.61
CA GLY A 233 16.02 -18.64 1.96
C GLY A 233 16.07 -19.98 2.70
N MET A 234 16.32 -21.09 2.00
CA MET A 234 16.72 -22.36 2.65
C MET A 234 17.94 -22.96 1.95
N GLU A 235 19.12 -22.50 2.35
CA GLU A 235 20.25 -23.41 2.55
C GLU A 235 20.58 -23.38 4.04
N VAL A 236 20.03 -24.36 4.76
CA VAL A 236 20.47 -24.67 6.11
C VAL A 236 21.84 -25.31 5.98
N SER A 237 22.90 -24.55 6.21
CA SER A 237 24.22 -25.08 6.50
C SER A 237 24.15 -25.87 7.81
N GLN A 238 23.91 -27.18 7.72
CA GLN A 238 24.30 -28.09 8.78
C GLN A 238 25.83 -28.20 8.74
N GLY A 239 26.48 -27.67 9.77
CA GLY A 239 27.90 -27.86 10.09
C GLY A 239 28.05 -28.20 11.56
#